data_AF-A0A8I1LSC2-F1
#
_entry.id   AF-A0A8I1LSC2-F1
#
_cell.length_a   1.000
_cell.length_b   1.000
_cell.length_c   1.000
_cell.angle_alpha   90.00
_cell.angle_beta   90.00
_cell.angle_gamma   90.00
#
_symmetry.space_group_name_H-M   'P 1'
#
loop_
_entity.id
_entity.type
_entity.pdbx_description
1 polymer ?
#
loop_
_entity_poly.entity_id
_entity_poly.type
_entity_poly.pdbx_seq_one_letter_code
_entity_poly.pdbx_strand_id
1 'polypeptide(L)' 'MLYVILVTSILTSLYEFKKFKAKQYVREIVFSSILLIIGVILIILRIANIKLPTPLTGIQILFQPISRLLTEILS' A
#
# COMPACT_ATOMS: atom_id res chain seq x y z
N MET A 1 -12.01 9.07 7.37
CA MET A 1 -11.07 8.07 7.93
C MET A 1 -9.69 8.12 7.27
N LEU A 2 -9.58 7.96 5.95
CA LEU A 2 -8.27 7.97 5.25
C LEU A 2 -7.45 9.25 5.43
N TYR A 3 -8.11 10.43 5.41
CA TYR A 3 -7.45 11.71 5.68
C TYR A 3 -6.86 11.79 7.09
N VAL A 4 -7.55 11.25 8.09
CA VAL A 4 -7.08 11.23 9.49
C VAL A 4 -5.84 10.36 9.58
N ILE A 5 -5.88 9.15 8.98
CA ILE A 5 -4.74 8.23 8.93
C ILE A 5 -3.53 8.92 8.30
N LEU A 6 -3.71 9.56 7.14
CA LEU A 6 -2.64 10.29 6.43
C LEU A 6 -1.97 11.34 7.33
N VAL A 7 -2.78 12.20 7.96
CA VAL A 7 -2.28 13.28 8.84
C VAL A 7 -1.54 12.71 10.05
N THR A 8 -2.12 11.70 10.71
CA THR A 8 -1.48 11.06 11.88
C THR A 8 -0.19 10.35 11.51
N SER A 9 -0.11 9.67 10.36
CA SER A 9 1.11 8.99 9.89
C SER A 9 2.25 9.96 9.63
N ILE A 10 1.96 11.13 9.02
CA ILE A 10 2.96 12.17 8.79
C ILE A 10 3.45 12.75 10.12
N LEU A 11 2.53 13.06 11.05
CA LEU A 11 2.89 13.59 12.36
C LEU A 11 3.75 12.63 13.17
N THR A 12 3.39 11.34 13.20
CA THR A 12 4.16 10.31 13.88
C THR A 12 5.56 10.16 13.26
N SER A 13 5.66 10.19 11.93
CA SER A 13 6.94 10.12 11.23
C SER A 13 7.84 11.33 11.55
N LEU A 14 7.29 12.54 11.64
CA LEU A 14 8.03 13.74 12.03
C LEU A 14 8.53 13.67 13.48
N TYR A 15 7.73 13.10 14.38
CA TYR A 15 8.13 12.87 15.77
C TYR A 15 9.26 11.84 15.87
N GLU A 16 9.13 10.74 15.13
CA GLU A 16 10.16 9.70 15.04
C GLU A 16 11.46 10.22 14.43
N PHE A 17 11.39 11.08 13.41
CA PHE A 17 12.56 11.70 12.79
C PHE A 17 13.43 12.46 13.79
N LYS A 18 12.81 13.21 14.71
CA LYS A 18 13.53 13.90 15.79
C LYS A 18 14.24 12.90 16.71
N LYS A 19 13.58 11.78 17.04
CA LYS A 19 14.13 10.72 17.89
C LYS A 19 15.29 9.98 17.20
N PHE A 20 15.18 9.68 15.91
CA PHE A 20 16.22 8.96 15.15
C PHE A 20 17.43 9.82 14.82
N LYS A 21 17.24 11.13 14.58
CA LYS A 21 18.36 12.07 14.38
C LYS A 21 19.29 12.12 15.59
N ALA A 22 18.74 12.01 16.80
CA ALA A 22 19.52 11.95 18.04
C ALA A 22 20.40 10.69 18.16
N LYS A 23 20.07 9.61 17.46
CA LYS A 23 20.81 8.34 17.51
C LYS A 23 21.60 8.02 16.23
N GLN A 24 21.70 8.97 15.29
CA GLN A 24 22.39 8.81 13.98
C GLN A 24 21.96 7.59 13.15
N TYR A 25 20.73 7.11 13.33
CA TYR A 25 20.19 5.96 12.61
C TYR A 25 19.70 6.33 11.20
N VAL A 26 20.60 6.77 10.34
CA VAL A 26 20.28 7.25 8.98
C VAL A 26 19.61 6.15 8.14
N ARG A 27 20.04 4.89 8.30
CA ARG A 27 19.50 3.76 7.54
C ARG A 27 18.02 3.51 7.88
N GLU A 28 17.65 3.48 9.15
CA GLU A 28 16.25 3.26 9.55
C GLU A 28 15.35 4.43 9.13
N ILE A 29 15.87 5.66 9.17
CA ILE A 29 15.16 6.85 8.67
C ILE A 29 14.83 6.70 7.18
N VAL A 30 15.79 6.26 6.37
CA VAL A 30 15.59 6.07 4.92
C VAL A 30 14.55 4.98 4.65
N PHE A 31 14.65 3.82 5.29
CA PHE A 31 13.67 2.74 5.12
C PHE A 31 12.25 3.16 5.55
N SER A 32 12.13 3.81 6.72
CA SER A 32 10.85 4.30 7.21
C SER A 32 10.25 5.36 6.28
N SER A 33 11.08 6.27 5.76
CA SER A 33 10.64 7.29 4.80
C SER A 33 10.13 6.68 3.50
N ILE A 34 10.83 5.67 2.97
CA ILE A 34 10.41 4.97 1.75
C ILE A 34 9.05 4.30 1.96
N LEU A 35 8.88 3.58 3.08
CA LEU A 35 7.60 2.95 3.42
C LEU A 35 6.48 3.96 3.61
N LEU A 36 6.76 5.09 4.26
CA LEU A 36 5.81 6.19 4.42
C LEU A 36 5.37 6.75 3.06
N ILE A 37 6.32 7.00 2.15
CA ILE A 37 6.02 7.49 0.79
C ILE A 37 5.11 6.51 0.05
N ILE A 38 5.41 5.22 0.09
CA ILE A 38 4.57 4.18 -0.54
C ILE A 38 3.16 4.21 0.06
N GLY A 39 3.03 4.26 1.39
CA GLY A 39 1.74 4.33 2.06
C GLY A 39 0.94 5.59 1.69
N VAL A 40 1.60 6.75 1.65
CA VAL A 40 0.99 8.03 1.25
C VAL A 40 0.47 7.95 -0.19
N ILE A 41 1.27 7.42 -1.13
CA ILE A 41 0.86 7.23 -2.52
C ILE A 41 -0.38 6.34 -2.60
N LEU A 42 -0.38 5.20 -1.91
CA LEU A 42 -1.53 4.28 -1.90
C LEU A 42 -2.80 4.93 -1.33
N ILE A 43 -2.68 5.72 -0.26
CA ILE A 43 -3.80 6.45 0.33
C ILE A 43 -4.32 7.52 -0.65
N ILE A 44 -3.43 8.27 -1.29
CA ILE A 44 -3.80 9.29 -2.29
C ILE A 44 -4.53 8.65 -3.48
N LEU A 45 -4.00 7.56 -4.03
CA LEU A 45 -4.66 6.81 -5.12
C LEU A 45 -6.07 6.39 -4.71
N ARG A 46 -6.25 5.94 -3.48
CA ARG A 46 -7.55 5.54 -2.96
C ARG A 46 -8.50 6.71 -2.74
N ILE A 47 -8.00 7.87 -2.30
CA ILE A 47 -8.79 9.12 -2.17
C ILE A 47 -9.21 9.62 -3.55
N ALA A 48 -8.35 9.51 -4.57
CA ALA A 48 -8.63 9.88 -5.95
C ALA A 48 -9.63 8.93 -6.66
N ASN A 49 -10.25 7.99 -5.92
CA ASN A 49 -11.15 6.96 -6.44
C ASN A 49 -10.53 6.07 -7.53
N ILE A 50 -9.20 5.97 -7.58
CA ILE A 50 -8.52 5.01 -8.44
C ILE A 50 -8.76 3.62 -7.83
N LYS A 51 -9.40 2.74 -8.61
CA LYS A 51 -9.64 1.35 -8.21
C LYS A 51 -8.31 0.62 -8.10
N LEU A 52 -7.81 0.52 -6.86
CA LEU A 52 -6.67 -0.33 -6.55
C LEU A 52 -7.10 -1.80 -6.77
N PRO A 53 -6.30 -2.61 -7.49
CA PRO A 53 -6.62 -4.02 -7.69
C PRO A 53 -6.73 -4.68 -6.31
N THR A 54 -7.85 -5.36 -6.09
CA THR A 54 -8.07 -6.07 -4.84
C THR A 54 -7.46 -7.47 -4.92
N PRO A 55 -7.18 -8.14 -3.79
CA PRO A 55 -6.71 -9.53 -3.80
C PRO A 55 -7.63 -10.46 -4.59
N LEU A 56 -8.94 -10.20 -4.53
CA LEU A 56 -9.96 -10.87 -5.34
C LEU A 56 -9.74 -10.69 -6.84
N THR A 57 -9.33 -9.49 -7.28
CA THR A 57 -8.97 -9.22 -8.68
C THR A 57 -7.76 -10.05 -9.10
N GLY A 58 -6.76 -10.19 -8.23
CA GLY A 58 -5.59 -11.05 -8.48
C GLY A 58 -5.96 -12.53 -8.59
N ILE A 59 -6.80 -13.03 -7.67
CA ILE A 59 -7.32 -14.39 -7.71
C ILE A 59 -8.11 -14.61 -9.00
N GLN A 60 -8.99 -13.69 -9.37
CA GLN A 60 -9.74 -13.80 -10.63
C GLN A 60 -8.82 -13.89 -11.84
N ILE A 61 -7.78 -13.05 -11.94
CA ILE A 61 -6.82 -13.11 -13.07
C ILE A 61 -6.13 -14.48 -13.15
N LEU A 62 -5.74 -15.05 -12.02
CA LEU A 62 -5.04 -16.34 -11.96
C LEU A 62 -5.98 -17.53 -12.26
N PHE A 63 -7.22 -17.47 -11.80
CA PHE A 63 -8.17 -18.59 -11.88
C PHE A 63 -9.12 -18.53 -13.09
N GLN A 64 -9.32 -17.36 -13.70
CA GLN A 64 -10.12 -17.19 -14.92
C GLN A 64 -9.70 -18.10 -16.09
N PRO A 65 -8.40 -18.33 -16.40
CA PRO A 65 -8.02 -19.27 -17.47
C PRO A 65 -8.45 -20.72 -17.15
N ILE A 66 -8.38 -21.14 -15.89
CA ILE A 66 -8.79 -22.48 -15.46
C ILE A 66 -10.31 -22.64 -15.57
N SER A 67 -11.07 -21.61 -15.18
CA SER A 67 -12.53 -21.62 -15.32
C SER A 67 -12.97 -21.73 -16.78
N ARG A 68 -12.28 -21.06 -17.71
CA ARG A 68 -12.56 -21.18 -19.15
C ARG A 68 -12.31 -22.60 -19.65
N LEU A 69 -11.16 -23.18 -19.31
CA LEU A 69 -10.82 -24.55 -19.70
C LEU A 69 -11.83 -25.58 -19.17
N LEU A 70 -12.25 -25.44 -17.91
CA LEU A 70 -13.27 -26.32 -17.33
C LEU A 70 -14.62 -26.17 -18.02
N THR A 71 -15.01 -24.94 -18.38
CA THR A 71 -16.27 -24.69 -19.08
C THR A 71 -16.24 -25.28 -20.50
N GLU A 72 -15.09 -25.21 -21.18
CA GLU A 72 -14.88 -25.72 -22.53
C GLU A 72 -14.85 -27.26 -22.59
N ILE A 73 -14.37 -27.93 -21.53
CA ILE A 73 -14.38 -29.39 -21.41
C ILE A 73 -15.77 -29.93 -21.05
N LEU A 74 -16.57 -29.13 -20.34
CA LEU A 74 -17.91 -29.51 -19.87
C LEU A 74 -19.04 -29.13 -20.84
N SER A 75 -18.76 -28.40 -21.92
CA SER A 75 -19.71 -28.05 -23.00
C SER A 75 -19.54 -28.95 -24.21
#